data_AF-A0A820ING7-F1
#
_entry.id   AF-A0A820ING7-F1
#
_cell.length_a   1.000
_cell.length_b   1.000
_cell.length_c   1.000
_cell.angle_alpha   90.00
_cell.angle_beta   90.00
_cell.angle_gamma   90.00
#
_symmetry.space_group_name_H-M   'P 1'
#
loop_
_entity.id
_entity.type
_entity.pdbx_description
1 polymer ?
#
loop_
_entity_poly.entity_id
_entity_poly.type
_entity_poly.pdbx_seq_one_letter_code
_entity_poly.pdbx_strand_id
1 'polypeptide(L)'
;MFAYRALVISSETIESIIMKTKFNLKASQNIYGEAFMDFGDERGFMKLNIDERASSLAKSWIRTLQHLPWTLDLRNDKNRILTSITEACGLGVTNARMSFSANDQQVRSGLILRTAYNFGLNSDFSESGLQWIVWLMSETPAALANLAGAPGLLCQPSRFQGVRSWAKPGKVGRDMALSTVSAKLWMNLAQTADLHYILFDAGFYGDEYSHTSDPLKPLESPKSSPFNISAIIEYGKSLPQPIGIMGSRWRENGFCASSKPSWNATSDAKHRNIRAGTIVC
;
A
#
# COMPACT_ATOMS: atom_id res chain seq x y z
N MET A 1 -18.80 -7.92 9.58
CA MET A 1 -17.77 -6.87 9.63
C MET A 1 -18.05 -5.98 10.82
N PHE A 2 -17.02 -5.66 11.60
CA PHE A 2 -17.07 -4.63 12.65
C PHE A 2 -16.01 -3.59 12.31
N ALA A 3 -16.29 -2.30 12.48
CA ALA A 3 -15.31 -1.25 12.23
C ALA A 3 -15.51 -0.08 13.20
N TYR A 4 -14.41 0.55 13.59
CA TYR A 4 -14.43 1.74 14.43
C TYR A 4 -13.26 2.67 14.08
N ARG A 5 -13.37 3.93 14.49
CA ARG A 5 -12.29 4.92 14.44
C ARG A 5 -12.45 5.91 15.58
N ALA A 6 -11.38 6.57 15.98
CA ALA A 6 -11.46 7.70 16.89
C ALA A 6 -11.56 9.01 16.09
N LEU A 7 -12.47 9.88 16.52
CA LEU A 7 -12.53 11.28 16.10
C LEU A 7 -11.92 12.10 17.22
N VAL A 8 -10.96 12.94 16.87
CA VAL A 8 -10.34 13.86 17.82
C VAL A 8 -10.79 15.26 17.47
N ILE A 9 -11.52 15.88 18.38
CA ILE A 9 -12.05 17.24 18.24
C ILE A 9 -11.30 18.08 19.26
N SER A 10 -10.49 19.02 18.78
CA SER A 10 -9.70 19.93 19.61
C SER A 10 -9.70 21.31 18.99
N SER A 11 -9.80 22.34 19.83
CA SER A 11 -9.58 23.74 19.46
C SER A 11 -8.10 24.12 19.45
N GLU A 12 -7.23 23.22 19.92
CA GLU A 12 -5.78 23.40 20.05
C GLU A 12 -5.02 22.46 19.13
N THR A 13 -3.78 22.84 18.79
CA THR A 13 -2.85 22.02 18.02
C THR A 13 -2.46 20.77 18.82
N ILE A 14 -2.62 19.60 18.20
CA ILE A 14 -2.23 18.31 18.79
C ILE A 14 -0.89 17.89 18.24
N GLU A 15 0.12 17.79 19.11
CA GLU A 15 1.47 17.37 18.72
C GLU A 15 1.56 15.88 18.39
N SER A 16 0.87 15.03 19.16
CA SER A 16 0.82 13.59 18.94
C SER A 16 -0.43 12.96 19.54
N ILE A 17 -0.87 11.84 18.94
CA ILE A 17 -1.95 10.99 19.46
C ILE A 17 -1.37 9.60 19.66
N ILE A 18 -1.73 8.89 20.73
CA ILE A 18 -1.35 7.47 20.86
C ILE A 18 -2.62 6.66 21.11
N MET A 19 -3.01 5.88 20.12
CA MET A 19 -4.17 4.99 20.24
C MET A 19 -3.70 3.56 20.52
N LYS A 20 -4.15 3.01 21.65
CA LYS A 20 -3.92 1.62 22.05
C LYS A 20 -5.25 0.88 22.05
N THR A 21 -5.44 -0.01 21.09
CA THR A 21 -6.62 -0.90 21.09
C THR A 21 -6.25 -2.23 21.72
N LYS A 22 -7.11 -2.74 22.60
CA LYS A 22 -7.03 -4.11 23.13
C LYS A 22 -8.16 -4.95 22.54
N PHE A 23 -7.82 -5.95 21.74
CA PHE A 23 -8.78 -6.98 21.34
C PHE A 23 -8.62 -8.19 22.26
N ASN A 24 -9.71 -8.64 22.88
CA ASN A 24 -9.71 -9.82 23.75
C ASN A 24 -10.50 -10.94 23.06
N LEU A 25 -9.81 -11.94 22.52
CA LEU A 25 -10.48 -13.12 21.97
C LEU A 25 -10.64 -14.15 23.08
N LYS A 26 -11.85 -14.27 23.64
CA LYS A 26 -12.15 -15.30 24.65
C LYS A 26 -12.51 -16.61 23.95
N ALA A 27 -11.64 -17.59 24.13
CA ALA A 27 -11.81 -18.95 23.65
C ALA A 27 -12.47 -19.82 24.74
N SER A 28 -13.46 -20.65 24.40
CA SER A 28 -13.73 -21.84 25.21
C SER A 28 -12.51 -22.77 25.13
N GLN A 29 -12.29 -23.63 26.14
CA GLN A 29 -11.11 -24.50 26.18
C GLN A 29 -10.91 -25.27 24.85
N ASN A 30 -9.65 -25.44 24.44
CA ASN A 30 -9.18 -26.06 23.19
C ASN A 30 -9.40 -25.25 21.90
N ILE A 31 -8.98 -23.97 21.88
CA ILE A 31 -8.78 -23.27 20.59
C ILE A 31 -7.36 -23.50 20.11
N TYR A 32 -7.23 -23.95 18.88
CA TYR A 32 -5.97 -24.00 18.14
C TYR A 32 -6.14 -23.16 16.87
N GLY A 33 -5.04 -22.60 16.37
CA GLY A 33 -5.16 -21.70 15.23
C GLY A 33 -3.85 -21.20 14.66
N GLU A 34 -3.99 -20.55 13.52
CA GLU A 34 -2.87 -20.08 12.71
C GLU A 34 -3.01 -18.57 12.50
N ALA A 35 -1.94 -17.83 12.76
CA ALA A 35 -1.81 -16.43 12.41
C ALA A 35 -1.01 -16.30 11.11
N PHE A 36 -1.55 -15.53 10.17
CA PHE A 36 -0.92 -15.16 8.90
C PHE A 36 -0.60 -13.68 8.94
N MET A 37 0.68 -13.38 8.84
CA MET A 37 1.20 -12.07 9.23
C MET A 37 2.19 -11.58 8.18
N ASP A 38 1.99 -10.36 7.73
CA ASP A 38 2.91 -9.67 6.83
C ASP A 38 4.03 -9.01 7.66
N PHE A 39 5.27 -9.34 7.29
CA PHE A 39 6.48 -8.77 7.91
C PHE A 39 7.02 -7.55 7.15
N GLY A 40 6.29 -7.06 6.15
CA GLY A 40 6.69 -5.93 5.33
C GLY A 40 7.89 -6.24 4.44
N ASP A 41 8.33 -5.22 3.68
CA ASP A 41 9.59 -5.19 2.95
C ASP A 41 9.87 -6.49 2.14
N GLU A 42 8.87 -6.98 1.40
CA GLU A 42 8.97 -8.16 0.51
C GLU A 42 9.22 -9.51 1.22
N ARG A 43 9.16 -9.56 2.55
CA ARG A 43 9.44 -10.78 3.34
C ARG A 43 8.32 -11.82 3.31
N GLY A 44 7.17 -11.46 2.73
CA GLY A 44 6.02 -12.34 2.58
C GLY A 44 5.30 -12.65 3.90
N PHE A 45 4.39 -13.63 3.83
CA PHE A 45 3.58 -14.04 4.97
C PHE A 45 4.26 -15.13 5.79
N MET A 46 4.28 -14.95 7.12
CA MET A 46 4.62 -16.01 8.05
C MET A 46 3.36 -16.63 8.63
N LYS A 47 3.37 -17.96 8.75
CA LYS A 47 2.36 -18.75 9.43
C LYS A 47 2.86 -19.08 10.83
N LEU A 48 2.07 -18.81 11.87
CA LEU A 48 2.41 -19.13 13.25
C LEU A 48 1.27 -19.83 13.98
N ASN A 49 1.59 -20.84 14.77
CA ASN A 49 0.65 -21.44 15.71
C ASN A 49 0.42 -20.47 16.89
N ILE A 50 -0.85 -20.22 17.21
CA ILE A 50 -1.26 -19.29 18.27
C ILE A 50 -0.81 -19.77 19.66
N ASP A 51 -0.69 -21.08 19.86
CA ASP A 51 -0.32 -21.69 21.14
C ASP A 51 1.19 -21.67 21.40
N GLU A 52 2.00 -21.75 20.34
CA GLU A 52 3.44 -22.02 20.50
C GLU A 52 4.29 -20.77 20.77
N ARG A 53 3.82 -19.53 20.54
CA ARG A 53 4.76 -18.39 20.44
C ARG A 53 4.29 -16.99 20.84
N ALA A 54 3.23 -16.84 21.64
CA ALA A 54 2.81 -15.52 22.14
C ALA A 54 3.94 -14.73 22.86
N SER A 55 4.86 -15.42 23.55
CA SER A 55 5.99 -14.80 24.27
C SER A 55 7.14 -14.35 23.39
N SER A 56 7.38 -15.00 22.24
CA SER A 56 8.45 -14.62 21.29
C SER A 56 8.05 -13.45 20.39
N LEU A 57 6.76 -13.31 20.09
CA LEU A 57 6.22 -12.23 19.26
C LEU A 57 6.09 -10.91 20.02
N ALA A 58 6.00 -10.96 21.34
CA ALA A 58 5.77 -9.81 22.19
C ALA A 58 7.04 -8.98 22.53
N LYS A 59 8.23 -9.43 22.13
CA LYS A 59 9.52 -8.73 22.36
C LYS A 59 9.99 -7.87 21.19
N SER A 60 9.14 -7.66 20.18
CA SER A 60 9.50 -7.00 18.93
C SER A 60 9.49 -5.47 19.05
N TRP A 61 10.60 -4.84 18.64
CA TRP A 61 10.73 -3.40 18.38
C TRP A 61 9.70 -2.93 17.33
N ILE A 62 9.39 -1.64 17.26
CA ILE A 62 8.35 -1.11 16.35
C ILE A 62 8.54 -1.48 14.86
N ARG A 63 9.79 -1.75 14.44
CA ARG A 63 10.17 -2.21 13.09
C ARG A 63 10.02 -3.72 12.86
N THR A 64 9.80 -4.51 13.91
CA THR A 64 9.49 -5.95 13.84
C THR A 64 8.03 -6.24 14.19
N LEU A 65 7.24 -5.19 14.41
CA LEU A 65 5.79 -5.30 14.56
C LEU A 65 5.13 -5.58 13.21
N GLN A 66 4.05 -6.33 13.27
CA GLN A 66 3.42 -6.90 12.09
C GLN A 66 2.62 -5.85 11.34
N HIS A 67 2.68 -5.92 10.02
CA HIS A 67 1.87 -5.12 9.11
C HIS A 67 0.44 -5.67 9.08
N LEU A 68 -0.52 -4.78 8.81
CA LEU A 68 -1.88 -5.17 8.44
C LEU A 68 -1.94 -5.43 6.92
N PRO A 69 -2.84 -6.31 6.42
CA PRO A 69 -3.84 -7.05 7.17
C PRO A 69 -3.25 -8.21 7.96
N TRP A 70 -3.81 -8.45 9.14
CA TRP A 70 -3.43 -9.55 10.02
C TRP A 70 -4.57 -10.55 10.11
N THR A 71 -4.32 -11.80 9.69
CA THR A 71 -5.38 -12.81 9.54
C THR A 71 -5.18 -13.97 10.50
N LEU A 72 -6.25 -14.37 11.19
CA LEU A 72 -6.31 -15.48 12.11
C LEU A 72 -7.30 -16.53 11.62
N ASP A 73 -6.88 -17.79 11.72
CA ASP A 73 -7.72 -18.96 11.57
C ASP A 73 -7.86 -19.64 12.93
N LEU A 74 -8.98 -19.39 13.60
CA LEU A 74 -9.26 -19.89 14.94
C LEU A 74 -10.22 -21.08 14.84
N ARG A 75 -9.88 -22.19 15.49
CA ARG A 75 -10.65 -23.43 15.41
C ARG A 75 -10.84 -24.04 16.80
N ASN A 76 -11.98 -24.69 17.00
CA ASN A 76 -12.18 -25.69 18.05
C ASN A 76 -12.83 -26.94 17.42
N ASP A 77 -13.22 -27.92 18.24
CA ASP A 77 -13.80 -29.18 17.77
C ASP A 77 -15.10 -29.04 16.94
N LYS A 78 -15.79 -27.89 17.03
CA LYS A 78 -17.12 -27.68 16.43
C LYS A 78 -17.18 -26.48 15.47
N ASN A 79 -16.32 -25.50 15.67
CA ASN A 79 -16.43 -24.18 15.07
C ASN A 79 -15.07 -23.73 14.50
N ARG A 80 -15.14 -22.98 13.40
CA ARG A 80 -14.01 -22.25 12.83
C ARG A 80 -14.41 -20.81 12.61
N ILE A 81 -13.57 -19.89 13.06
CA ILE A 81 -13.71 -18.46 12.79
C ILE A 81 -12.42 -18.01 12.11
N LEU A 82 -12.58 -17.54 10.88
CA LEU A 82 -11.56 -16.84 10.13
C LEU A 82 -11.78 -15.35 10.29
N THR A 83 -10.76 -14.65 10.74
CA THR A 83 -10.85 -13.22 11.00
C THR A 83 -9.65 -12.47 10.49
N SER A 84 -9.86 -11.31 9.87
CA SER A 84 -8.80 -10.45 9.36
C SER A 84 -8.98 -9.05 9.94
N ILE A 85 -7.93 -8.53 10.57
CA ILE A 85 -7.90 -7.15 11.05
C ILE A 85 -7.11 -6.35 10.03
N THR A 86 -7.68 -5.23 9.60
CA THR A 86 -7.06 -4.32 8.63
C THR A 86 -7.42 -2.88 8.94
N GLU A 87 -6.86 -1.96 8.19
CA GLU A 87 -7.12 -0.53 8.27
C GLU A 87 -7.75 -0.01 6.98
N ALA A 88 -8.44 1.13 7.06
CA ALA A 88 -8.93 1.83 5.88
C ALA A 88 -8.85 3.35 6.05
N CYS A 89 -8.64 4.03 4.91
CA CYS A 89 -8.71 5.48 4.79
C CYS A 89 -7.66 6.26 5.62
N GLY A 90 -6.48 5.67 5.84
CA GLY A 90 -5.36 6.29 6.57
C GLY A 90 -4.49 7.21 5.70
N LEU A 91 -5.07 8.26 5.10
CA LEU A 91 -4.29 9.24 4.35
C LEU A 91 -3.42 10.07 5.32
N GLY A 92 -2.10 10.08 5.12
CA GLY A 92 -1.17 10.89 5.92
C GLY A 92 -0.90 10.35 7.33
N VAL A 93 -1.29 9.11 7.61
CA VAL A 93 -1.07 8.43 8.89
C VAL A 93 -0.13 7.26 8.70
N THR A 94 0.73 7.01 9.69
CA THR A 94 1.55 5.78 9.71
C THR A 94 0.65 4.57 9.96
N ASN A 95 0.84 3.52 9.15
CA ASN A 95 0.04 2.29 9.28
C ASN A 95 0.09 1.74 10.70
N ALA A 96 -1.05 1.23 11.17
CA ALA A 96 -1.14 0.61 12.48
C ALA A 96 -0.25 -0.64 12.52
N ARG A 97 0.43 -0.82 13.65
CA ARG A 97 1.26 -1.99 13.91
C ARG A 97 0.63 -2.86 14.97
N MET A 98 0.59 -4.17 14.74
CA MET A 98 0.06 -5.13 15.71
C MET A 98 1.15 -5.85 16.48
N SER A 99 0.90 -6.05 17.78
CA SER A 99 1.73 -6.87 18.65
C SER A 99 0.90 -7.69 19.62
N PHE A 100 1.48 -8.80 20.07
CA PHE A 100 0.96 -9.60 21.16
C PHE A 100 1.40 -9.00 22.51
N SER A 101 0.53 -9.01 23.50
CA SER A 101 0.90 -8.58 24.86
C SER A 101 1.58 -9.72 25.65
N ALA A 102 2.89 -9.61 25.92
CA ALA A 102 3.63 -10.61 26.73
C ALA A 102 3.27 -10.63 28.22
N ASN A 103 2.80 -9.51 28.76
CA ASN A 103 2.82 -9.26 30.22
C ASN A 103 1.52 -9.61 30.96
N ASP A 104 0.48 -10.08 30.27
CA ASP A 104 -0.73 -10.54 30.97
C ASP A 104 -0.60 -12.05 31.23
N GLN A 105 -0.50 -12.47 32.50
CA GLN A 105 -0.57 -13.89 32.90
C GLN A 105 -1.89 -14.59 32.47
N GLN A 106 -2.78 -13.88 31.77
CA GLN A 106 -4.06 -14.33 31.23
C GLN A 106 -4.02 -14.87 29.78
N VAL A 107 -2.84 -15.02 29.15
CA VAL A 107 -2.74 -15.58 27.77
C VAL A 107 -3.42 -16.96 27.64
N ARG A 108 -3.65 -17.68 28.75
CA ARG A 108 -4.37 -18.97 28.74
C ARG A 108 -5.89 -18.86 28.47
N SER A 109 -6.50 -17.68 28.53
CA SER A 109 -7.93 -17.48 28.27
C SER A 109 -8.25 -16.36 27.28
N GLY A 110 -7.23 -15.68 26.73
CA GLY A 110 -7.45 -14.67 25.71
C GLY A 110 -6.22 -14.25 24.92
N LEU A 111 -6.38 -14.15 23.60
CA LEU A 111 -5.42 -13.44 22.76
C LEU A 111 -5.64 -11.92 22.90
N ILE A 112 -4.57 -11.21 23.29
CA ILE A 112 -4.53 -9.76 23.42
C ILE A 112 -3.69 -9.16 22.31
N LEU A 113 -4.32 -8.32 21.52
CA LEU A 113 -3.66 -7.56 20.46
C LEU A 113 -3.58 -6.10 20.83
N ARG A 114 -2.41 -5.51 20.63
CA ARG A 114 -2.16 -4.08 20.81
C ARG A 114 -1.88 -3.46 19.46
N THR A 115 -2.63 -2.39 19.14
CA THR A 115 -2.28 -1.48 18.06
C THR A 115 -1.49 -0.31 18.63
N ALA A 116 -0.40 0.10 17.98
CA ALA A 116 0.28 1.36 18.29
C ALA A 116 0.43 2.19 17.03
N TYR A 117 0.28 3.50 17.20
CA TYR A 117 0.46 4.50 16.16
C TYR A 117 1.59 5.40 16.61
N ASN A 118 2.60 5.58 15.76
CA ASN A 118 3.66 6.55 16.02
C ASN A 118 3.57 7.63 14.95
N PHE A 119 3.12 8.80 15.36
CA PHE A 119 2.81 9.89 14.44
C PHE A 119 3.95 10.91 14.44
N GLY A 120 4.37 11.35 13.26
CA GLY A 120 4.96 12.68 13.07
C GLY A 120 3.91 13.53 12.37
N LEU A 121 3.12 14.30 13.10
CA LEU A 121 1.99 15.04 12.53
C LEU A 121 2.42 16.41 12.04
N ASN A 122 2.04 16.74 10.80
CA ASN A 122 1.79 18.13 10.41
C ASN A 122 0.28 18.37 10.58
N SER A 123 -0.05 19.19 11.58
CA SER A 123 -1.29 19.89 12.00
C SER A 123 -2.68 19.67 11.40
N ASP A 124 -2.90 19.02 10.25
CA ASP A 124 -4.18 19.13 9.52
C ASP A 124 -5.09 17.90 9.69
N PHE A 125 -5.41 17.53 10.94
CA PHE A 125 -6.44 16.54 11.27
C PHE A 125 -7.81 17.19 11.44
N SER A 126 -8.17 18.14 10.57
CA SER A 126 -9.52 18.68 10.57
C SER A 126 -10.45 17.74 9.79
N GLU A 127 -11.47 17.23 10.49
CA GLU A 127 -12.67 16.54 9.98
C GLU A 127 -12.56 15.05 9.58
N SER A 128 -11.43 14.55 9.10
CA SER A 128 -11.39 13.18 8.55
C SER A 128 -11.25 12.06 9.62
N GLY A 129 -10.84 12.40 10.84
CA GLY A 129 -10.62 11.44 11.92
C GLY A 129 -9.35 10.60 11.74
N LEU A 130 -9.05 9.76 12.73
CA LEU A 130 -8.06 8.70 12.53
C LEU A 130 -8.60 7.66 11.52
N GLN A 131 -7.69 6.87 10.95
CA GLN A 131 -8.04 5.76 10.08
C GLN A 131 -9.01 4.77 10.74
N TRP A 132 -9.80 4.09 9.92
CA TRP A 132 -10.66 3.00 10.37
C TRP A 132 -9.83 1.80 10.75
N ILE A 133 -10.20 1.16 11.86
CA ILE A 133 -9.81 -0.20 12.19
C ILE A 133 -10.99 -1.11 11.88
N VAL A 134 -10.74 -2.10 11.04
CA VAL A 134 -11.76 -2.96 10.44
C VAL A 134 -11.47 -4.40 10.81
N TRP A 135 -12.49 -5.08 11.33
CA TRP A 135 -12.48 -6.49 11.65
C TRP A 135 -13.43 -7.25 10.72
N LEU A 136 -12.84 -8.01 9.80
CA LEU A 136 -13.54 -8.91 8.89
C LEU A 136 -13.62 -10.29 9.55
N MET A 137 -14.79 -10.94 9.50
CA MET A 137 -15.01 -12.25 10.11
C MET A 137 -15.85 -13.10 9.18
N SER A 138 -15.52 -14.39 9.10
CA SER A 138 -16.25 -15.38 8.31
C SER A 138 -15.94 -16.79 8.82
N GLU A 139 -16.67 -17.79 8.33
CA GLU A 139 -16.42 -19.20 8.66
C GLU A 139 -15.58 -19.93 7.59
N THR A 140 -15.44 -19.34 6.39
CA THR A 140 -14.73 -19.94 5.25
C THR A 140 -13.75 -18.97 4.61
N PRO A 141 -12.61 -19.45 4.06
CA PRO A 141 -11.64 -18.57 3.40
C PRO A 141 -12.22 -17.80 2.21
N ALA A 142 -13.10 -18.43 1.44
CA ALA A 142 -13.77 -17.78 0.31
C ALA A 142 -14.68 -16.64 0.77
N ALA A 143 -15.43 -16.83 1.85
CA ALA A 143 -16.25 -15.77 2.42
C ALA A 143 -15.38 -14.62 2.96
N LEU A 144 -14.24 -14.92 3.61
CA LEU A 144 -13.30 -13.88 4.05
C LEU A 144 -12.74 -13.08 2.86
N ALA A 145 -12.34 -13.76 1.80
CA ALA A 145 -11.80 -13.13 0.59
C ALA A 145 -12.82 -12.19 -0.07
N ASN A 146 -14.10 -12.59 -0.10
CA ASN A 146 -15.18 -11.75 -0.61
C ASN A 146 -15.42 -10.48 0.22
N LEU A 147 -14.96 -10.44 1.48
CA LEU A 147 -15.02 -9.24 2.32
C LEU A 147 -13.83 -8.30 2.13
N ALA A 148 -12.78 -8.68 1.39
CA ALA A 148 -11.53 -7.91 1.29
C ALA A 148 -11.71 -6.49 0.72
N GLY A 149 -12.73 -6.26 -0.11
CA GLY A 149 -13.08 -4.94 -0.64
C GLY A 149 -13.94 -4.08 0.28
N ALA A 150 -14.57 -4.67 1.30
CA ALA A 150 -15.50 -3.97 2.20
C ALA A 150 -14.88 -2.79 2.98
N PRO A 151 -13.59 -2.83 3.43
CA PRO A 151 -12.97 -1.68 4.09
C PRO A 151 -13.01 -0.39 3.25
N GLY A 152 -12.95 -0.50 1.92
CA GLY A 152 -13.03 0.65 1.02
C GLY A 152 -14.38 1.40 1.07
N LEU A 153 -15.45 0.73 1.51
CA LEU A 153 -16.78 1.34 1.67
C LEU A 153 -16.84 2.34 2.83
N LEU A 154 -15.86 2.30 3.75
CA LEU A 154 -15.74 3.23 4.87
C LEU A 154 -15.05 4.54 4.48
N CYS A 155 -14.44 4.60 3.30
CA CYS A 155 -13.70 5.76 2.82
C CYS A 155 -14.62 6.78 2.18
N GLN A 156 -14.19 8.04 2.27
CA GLN A 156 -14.87 9.13 1.57
C GLN A 156 -14.91 8.81 0.07
N PRO A 157 -16.04 9.09 -0.61
CA PRO A 157 -16.10 8.97 -2.05
C PRO A 157 -14.98 9.76 -2.73
N SER A 158 -14.56 9.29 -3.91
CA SER A 158 -13.56 9.98 -4.72
C SER A 158 -13.94 11.45 -4.89
N ARG A 159 -13.00 12.35 -4.56
CA ARG A 159 -13.14 13.79 -4.85
C ARG A 159 -12.91 14.12 -6.33
N PHE A 160 -12.35 13.19 -7.09
CA PHE A 160 -12.10 13.35 -8.52
C PHE A 160 -13.34 13.00 -9.33
N GLN A 161 -13.77 13.94 -10.16
CA GLN A 161 -14.84 13.71 -11.13
C GLN A 161 -14.29 13.08 -12.42
N GLY A 162 -15.13 12.29 -13.09
CA GLY A 162 -14.80 11.72 -14.39
C GLY A 162 -13.67 10.69 -14.39
N VAL A 163 -13.30 10.10 -13.24
CA VAL A 163 -12.18 9.12 -13.13
C VAL A 163 -12.26 8.03 -14.21
N ARG A 164 -13.47 7.52 -14.50
CA ARG A 164 -13.67 6.47 -15.52
C ARG A 164 -13.27 6.90 -16.95
N SER A 165 -13.25 8.19 -17.25
CA SER A 165 -12.92 8.68 -18.59
C SER A 165 -11.41 8.69 -18.84
N TRP A 166 -10.58 8.89 -17.81
CA TRP A 166 -9.13 9.04 -17.94
C TRP A 166 -8.31 7.99 -17.22
N ALA A 167 -8.81 7.39 -16.13
CA ALA A 167 -8.17 6.25 -15.49
C ALA A 167 -8.50 4.98 -16.28
N LYS A 168 -7.48 4.42 -16.92
CA LYS A 168 -7.60 3.21 -17.74
C LYS A 168 -6.81 2.09 -17.05
N PRO A 169 -7.45 0.98 -16.63
CA PRO A 169 -6.72 -0.20 -16.20
C PRO A 169 -6.06 -0.86 -17.41
N GLY A 170 -4.97 -1.59 -17.18
CA GLY A 170 -4.32 -2.35 -18.25
C GLY A 170 -3.11 -3.13 -17.75
N LYS A 171 -2.56 -3.97 -18.63
CA LYS A 171 -1.37 -4.78 -18.36
C LYS A 171 -0.12 -4.03 -18.81
N VAL A 172 1.01 -4.35 -18.17
CA VAL A 172 2.28 -3.67 -18.38
C VAL A 172 3.38 -4.65 -18.78
N GLY A 173 4.15 -4.31 -19.81
CA GLY A 173 5.44 -4.94 -20.08
C GLY A 173 6.53 -4.23 -19.26
N ARG A 174 7.34 -4.96 -18.50
CA ARG A 174 8.44 -4.39 -17.71
C ARG A 174 9.73 -4.46 -18.52
N ASP A 175 10.27 -3.30 -18.87
CA ASP A 175 11.57 -3.17 -19.54
C ASP A 175 12.69 -2.93 -18.52
N MET A 176 13.54 -3.93 -18.33
CA MET A 176 14.72 -3.87 -17.47
C MET A 176 16.01 -3.56 -18.25
N ALA A 177 15.97 -3.62 -19.59
CA ALA A 177 17.12 -3.35 -20.45
C ALA A 177 17.37 -1.86 -20.62
N LEU A 178 16.33 -1.03 -20.45
CA LEU A 178 16.41 0.43 -20.45
C LEU A 178 17.05 0.97 -21.73
N SER A 179 16.58 0.50 -22.89
CA SER A 179 17.10 0.95 -24.19
C SER A 179 15.96 1.37 -25.12
N THR A 180 16.28 2.22 -26.09
CA THR A 180 15.32 2.62 -27.14
C THR A 180 14.87 1.41 -27.97
N VAL A 181 15.76 0.44 -28.19
CA VAL A 181 15.47 -0.76 -28.96
C VAL A 181 14.51 -1.67 -28.20
N SER A 182 14.80 -1.98 -26.93
CA SER A 182 13.93 -2.80 -26.07
C SER A 182 12.56 -2.16 -25.90
N ALA A 183 12.49 -0.85 -25.70
CA ALA A 183 11.23 -0.11 -25.61
C ALA A 183 10.37 -0.29 -26.87
N LYS A 184 10.95 -0.12 -28.07
CA LYS A 184 10.22 -0.30 -29.33
C LYS A 184 9.76 -1.75 -29.54
N LEU A 185 10.58 -2.73 -29.14
CA LEU A 185 10.19 -4.15 -29.19
C LEU A 185 8.99 -4.43 -28.29
N TRP A 186 9.00 -3.93 -27.04
CA TRP A 186 7.84 -4.02 -26.15
C TRP A 186 6.60 -3.34 -26.73
N MET A 187 6.75 -2.16 -27.34
CA MET A 187 5.63 -1.45 -27.97
C MET A 187 5.02 -2.21 -29.15
N ASN A 188 5.86 -2.84 -29.96
CA ASN A 188 5.41 -3.68 -31.07
C ASN A 188 4.74 -4.95 -30.58
N LEU A 189 5.29 -5.60 -29.56
CA LEU A 189 4.65 -6.73 -28.90
C LEU A 189 3.28 -6.32 -28.37
N ALA A 190 3.16 -5.14 -27.76
CA ALA A 190 1.90 -4.61 -27.24
C ALA A 190 0.84 -4.32 -28.31
N GLN A 191 1.18 -4.25 -29.60
CA GLN A 191 0.17 -4.18 -30.67
C GLN A 191 -0.53 -5.52 -30.92
N THR A 192 0.09 -6.63 -30.49
CA THR A 192 -0.40 -8.00 -30.72
C THR A 192 -0.70 -8.75 -29.42
N ALA A 193 -0.12 -8.30 -28.31
CA ALA A 193 -0.41 -8.74 -26.96
C ALA A 193 -1.32 -7.72 -26.28
N ASP A 194 -2.19 -8.17 -25.37
CA ASP A 194 -3.11 -7.32 -24.59
C ASP A 194 -2.38 -6.44 -23.53
N LEU A 195 -1.35 -5.72 -23.96
CA LEU A 195 -0.51 -4.83 -23.16
C LEU A 195 -0.84 -3.38 -23.50
N HIS A 196 -1.08 -2.59 -22.46
CA HIS A 196 -1.52 -1.20 -22.58
C HIS A 196 -0.41 -0.22 -22.20
N TYR A 197 0.57 -0.72 -21.45
CA TYR A 197 1.63 0.07 -20.84
C TYR A 197 2.98 -0.61 -20.97
N ILE A 198 4.04 0.21 -20.92
CA ILE A 198 5.40 -0.24 -20.69
C ILE A 198 5.93 0.48 -19.45
N LEU A 199 6.52 -0.28 -18.54
CA LEU A 199 7.19 0.20 -17.35
C LEU A 199 8.70 0.13 -17.58
N PHE A 200 9.37 1.27 -17.56
CA PHE A 200 10.82 1.32 -17.41
C PHE A 200 11.19 1.08 -15.96
N ASP A 201 12.03 0.07 -15.75
CA ASP A 201 12.52 -0.28 -14.42
C ASP A 201 13.47 0.79 -13.86
N ALA A 202 13.83 0.64 -12.58
CA ALA A 202 14.69 1.60 -11.92
C ALA A 202 16.06 1.67 -12.60
N GLY A 203 16.64 2.88 -12.63
CA GLY A 203 17.95 3.12 -13.24
C GLY A 203 17.95 3.97 -14.51
N PHE A 204 16.79 4.24 -15.14
CA PHE A 204 16.73 5.07 -16.35
C PHE A 204 17.09 6.55 -16.10
N TYR A 205 17.20 6.94 -14.83
CA TYR A 205 17.39 8.31 -14.36
C TYR A 205 18.58 8.50 -13.41
N GLY A 206 19.47 7.50 -13.35
CA GLY A 206 20.58 7.42 -12.39
C GLY A 206 20.42 6.23 -11.43
N ASP A 207 21.44 6.01 -10.60
CA ASP A 207 21.44 4.98 -9.56
C ASP A 207 20.20 5.13 -8.66
N GLU A 208 19.45 4.05 -8.47
CA GLU A 208 18.20 4.06 -7.73
C GLU A 208 18.38 4.37 -6.23
N TYR A 209 19.59 4.12 -5.70
CA TYR A 209 19.97 4.40 -4.32
C TYR A 209 20.53 5.82 -4.15
N SER A 210 20.82 6.53 -5.24
CA SER A 210 21.39 7.88 -5.15
C SER A 210 20.32 8.95 -5.01
N HIS A 211 20.52 9.85 -4.03
CA HIS A 211 19.70 11.05 -3.86
C HIS A 211 19.85 12.08 -5.00
N THR A 212 20.89 11.96 -5.84
CA THR A 212 21.11 12.87 -6.98
C THR A 212 20.36 12.42 -8.23
N SER A 213 19.80 11.21 -8.25
CA SER A 213 19.06 10.67 -9.39
C SER A 213 17.70 11.36 -9.54
N ASP A 214 17.39 11.78 -10.76
CA ASP A 214 16.23 12.63 -11.06
C ASP A 214 15.40 12.04 -12.22
N PRO A 215 14.21 11.48 -11.97
CA PRO A 215 13.36 10.91 -13.03
C PRO A 215 12.87 11.93 -14.05
N LEU A 216 12.97 13.24 -13.77
CA LEU A 216 12.70 14.30 -14.75
C LEU A 216 13.87 14.51 -15.73
N LYS A 217 15.02 13.89 -15.47
CA LYS A 217 16.23 13.94 -16.31
C LYS A 217 16.70 12.53 -16.64
N PRO A 218 15.99 11.79 -17.52
CA PRO A 218 16.43 10.48 -17.97
C PRO A 218 17.84 10.51 -18.56
N LEU A 219 18.62 9.47 -18.28
CA LEU A 219 19.94 9.29 -18.85
C LEU A 219 19.81 8.94 -20.34
N GLU A 220 20.75 9.41 -21.16
CA GLU A 220 20.81 9.04 -22.58
C GLU A 220 21.33 7.62 -22.81
N SER A 221 22.04 7.05 -21.82
CA SER A 221 22.61 5.70 -21.90
C SER A 221 22.63 4.98 -20.55
N PRO A 222 21.46 4.77 -19.93
CA PRO A 222 21.36 3.91 -18.75
C PRO A 222 21.82 2.50 -19.12
N LYS A 223 22.58 1.87 -18.22
CA LYS A 223 23.19 0.54 -18.44
C LYS A 223 23.96 0.41 -19.76
N SER A 224 24.62 1.50 -20.18
CA SER A 224 25.46 1.55 -21.39
C SER A 224 24.70 1.30 -22.70
N SER A 225 23.38 1.47 -22.72
CA SER A 225 22.53 1.27 -23.91
C SER A 225 21.80 2.57 -24.28
N PRO A 226 21.75 2.98 -25.56
CA PRO A 226 21.09 4.22 -25.96
C PRO A 226 19.61 4.27 -25.56
N PHE A 227 19.23 5.28 -24.80
CA PHE A 227 17.88 5.50 -24.28
C PHE A 227 17.44 6.93 -24.58
N ASN A 228 16.48 7.06 -25.49
CA ASN A 228 15.93 8.35 -25.86
C ASN A 228 14.43 8.36 -25.59
N ILE A 229 14.05 8.90 -24.43
CA ILE A 229 12.66 8.92 -23.98
C ILE A 229 11.74 9.68 -24.95
N SER A 230 12.22 10.74 -25.57
CA SER A 230 11.45 11.53 -26.53
C SER A 230 11.13 10.70 -27.77
N ALA A 231 12.14 10.01 -28.34
CA ALA A 231 11.95 9.13 -29.50
C ALA A 231 11.05 7.93 -29.18
N ILE A 232 11.12 7.42 -27.96
CA ILE A 232 10.23 6.35 -27.47
C ILE A 232 8.78 6.86 -27.38
N ILE A 233 8.54 8.04 -26.80
CA ILE A 233 7.20 8.65 -26.70
C ILE A 233 6.62 8.92 -28.09
N GLU A 234 7.42 9.47 -29.00
CA GLU A 234 7.00 9.73 -30.37
C GLU A 234 6.61 8.45 -31.11
N TYR A 235 7.42 7.39 -30.96
CA TYR A 235 7.11 6.08 -31.53
C TYR A 235 5.84 5.47 -30.92
N GLY A 236 5.69 5.52 -29.60
CA GLY A 236 4.50 5.00 -28.92
C GLY A 236 3.21 5.70 -29.35
N LYS A 237 3.28 6.99 -29.74
CA LYS A 237 2.15 7.75 -30.29
C LYS A 237 1.85 7.44 -31.75
N SER A 238 2.83 7.00 -32.53
CA SER A 238 2.65 6.72 -33.96
C SER A 238 2.06 5.33 -34.24
N LEU A 239 1.98 4.47 -33.22
CA LEU A 239 1.41 3.13 -33.34
C LEU A 239 -0.12 3.17 -33.50
N PRO A 240 -0.73 2.17 -34.18
CA PRO A 240 -2.17 2.07 -34.34
C PRO A 240 -2.93 2.14 -33.01
N GLN A 241 -2.41 1.48 -31.98
CA GLN A 241 -2.87 1.63 -30.60
C GLN A 241 -1.77 2.33 -29.77
N PRO A 242 -2.03 3.55 -29.29
CA PRO A 242 -1.06 4.26 -28.44
C PRO A 242 -0.79 3.50 -27.15
N ILE A 243 0.49 3.39 -26.80
CA ILE A 243 0.95 2.72 -25.58
C ILE A 243 1.30 3.74 -24.50
N GLY A 244 0.85 3.51 -23.27
CA GLY A 244 1.23 4.34 -22.13
C GLY A 244 2.62 4.00 -21.61
N ILE A 245 3.35 4.99 -21.12
CA ILE A 245 4.69 4.82 -20.57
C ILE A 245 4.65 5.11 -19.07
N MET A 246 5.24 4.22 -18.29
CA MET A 246 5.41 4.29 -16.85
C MET A 246 6.90 4.25 -16.51
N GLY A 247 7.30 4.89 -15.43
CA GLY A 247 8.65 4.78 -14.87
C GLY A 247 8.57 4.44 -13.38
N SER A 248 9.40 3.50 -12.93
CA SER A 248 9.56 3.26 -11.49
C SER A 248 10.56 4.25 -10.90
N ARG A 249 10.39 4.57 -9.63
CA ARG A 249 11.38 5.29 -8.82
C ARG A 249 11.54 4.58 -7.50
N TRP A 250 12.79 4.25 -7.14
CA TRP A 250 13.09 3.79 -5.79
C TRP A 250 13.30 4.98 -4.86
N ARG A 251 12.74 4.90 -3.64
CA ARG A 251 13.04 5.82 -2.53
C ARG A 251 13.25 4.98 -1.29
N GLU A 252 14.38 5.20 -0.64
CA GLU A 252 14.92 4.46 0.51
C GLU A 252 14.03 4.49 1.78
N ASN A 253 12.93 5.25 1.75
CA ASN A 253 11.98 5.39 2.86
C ASN A 253 10.60 4.77 2.57
N GLY A 254 10.52 3.61 1.91
CA GLY A 254 9.45 2.58 2.05
C GLY A 254 7.97 3.00 1.96
N PHE A 255 7.67 4.24 1.61
CA PHE A 255 6.34 4.83 1.57
C PHE A 255 6.36 5.90 0.48
N CYS A 256 5.34 5.87 -0.38
CA CYS A 256 4.95 7.02 -1.19
C CYS A 256 4.44 8.13 -0.25
N ALA A 257 5.34 8.74 0.53
CA ALA A 257 5.08 9.95 1.25
C ALA A 257 5.20 11.09 0.25
N SER A 258 4.06 11.65 -0.13
CA SER A 258 3.95 12.87 -0.92
C SER A 258 4.91 13.93 -0.39
N SER A 259 6.03 14.16 -1.08
CA SER A 259 6.67 15.47 -1.02
C SER A 259 5.68 16.44 -1.66
N LYS A 260 5.17 17.39 -0.86
CA LYS A 260 4.20 18.43 -1.26
C LYS A 260 4.39 18.83 -2.72
N PRO A 261 3.39 18.67 -3.61
CA PRO A 261 3.44 19.37 -4.87
C PRO A 261 3.21 20.85 -4.54
N SER A 262 4.20 21.69 -4.82
CA SER A 262 4.03 23.14 -4.84
C SER A 262 3.12 23.50 -6.02
N TRP A 263 1.80 23.30 -5.86
CA TRP A 263 0.80 23.88 -6.76
C TRP A 263 0.61 25.34 -6.37
N ASN A 264 1.41 26.22 -6.96
CA ASN A 264 0.93 27.59 -7.17
C ASN A 264 -0.13 27.49 -8.27
N ALA A 265 -1.39 27.37 -7.85
CA ALA A 265 -2.53 27.47 -8.73
C ALA A 265 -2.67 28.92 -9.20
N THR A 266 -1.93 29.30 -10.26
CA THR A 266 -2.38 30.41 -11.09
C THR A 266 -3.45 29.88 -12.04
N SER A 267 -4.63 30.47 -11.90
CA SER A 267 -5.78 30.26 -12.77
C SER A 267 -5.44 30.70 -14.18
N ASP A 268 -5.06 29.78 -15.06
CA ASP A 268 -5.22 30.01 -16.49
C ASP A 268 -5.57 28.72 -17.23
N ALA A 269 -6.86 28.60 -17.52
CA ALA A 269 -7.43 27.58 -18.37
C ALA A 269 -7.18 27.96 -19.84
N LYS A 270 -6.02 27.59 -20.39
CA LYS A 270 -5.75 27.48 -21.84
C LYS A 270 -4.48 26.65 -22.01
N HIS A 271 -4.46 25.74 -22.99
CA HIS A 271 -3.43 24.72 -23.28
C HIS A 271 -3.60 23.35 -22.58
N ARG A 272 -4.67 22.62 -22.93
CA ARG A 272 -4.70 21.15 -22.78
C ARG A 272 -4.29 20.50 -24.09
N ASN A 273 -3.03 20.05 -24.19
CA ASN A 273 -2.61 18.99 -25.12
C ASN A 273 -1.21 18.47 -24.77
N ILE A 274 -1.03 17.86 -23.61
CA ILE A 274 0.05 16.88 -23.37
C ILE A 274 -0.54 15.75 -22.52
N ARG A 275 -0.83 14.61 -23.15
CA ARG A 275 -1.11 13.35 -22.45
C ARG A 275 0.23 12.73 -22.06
N ALA A 276 0.71 13.06 -20.88
CA ALA A 276 1.71 12.29 -20.14
C ALA A 276 1.03 11.85 -18.84
N GLY A 277 0.66 10.57 -18.76
CA GLY A 277 0.19 9.97 -17.52
C GLY A 277 1.38 9.78 -16.61
N THR A 278 1.78 10.80 -15.88
CA THR A 278 2.78 10.67 -14.82
C THR A 278 2.14 9.91 -13.67
N ILE A 279 2.44 8.62 -13.55
CA ILE A 279 2.32 7.92 -12.26
C ILE A 279 3.59 8.29 -11.51
N VAL A 280 3.48 9.27 -10.62
CA VAL A 280 4.46 9.52 -9.56
C VAL A 280 4.16 8.49 -8.47
N CYS A 281 5.04 7.51 -8.30
CA CYS A 281 5.16 6.81 -7.02
C CYS A 281 5.83 7.75 -6.00
#